data_AF-A0A9X2GLM8-F1
#
_entry.id   AF-A0A9X2GLM8-F1
#
_cell.length_a   1.000
_cell.length_b   1.000
_cell.length_c   1.000
_cell.angle_alpha   90.00
_cell.angle_beta   90.00
_cell.angle_gamma   90.00
#
_symmetry.space_group_name_H-M   'P 1'
#
loop_
_entity.id
_entity.type
_entity.pdbx_description
1 polymer ?
#
loop_
_entity_poly.entity_id
_entity_poly.type
_entity_poly.pdbx_seq_one_letter_code
_entity_poly.pdbx_strand_id
1 'polypeptide(L)' 'MTSNNTPPPAPGLGIWENLGIWIAFGAAFGLLVGVVVGGFFDNLAYGVALGSSFGPALGITAWAVFIAPRRNTRRDS' A
#
# COMPACT_ATOMS: atom_id res chain seq x y z
N MET A 1 3.69 20.71 36.98
CA MET A 1 3.04 20.93 35.67
C MET A 1 3.86 20.18 34.63
N THR A 2 3.55 18.91 34.39
CA THR A 2 4.24 18.10 33.36
C THR A 2 3.60 18.45 32.02
N SER A 3 4.24 19.35 31.27
CA SER A 3 3.83 19.68 29.91
C SER A 3 4.12 18.47 29.03
N ASN A 4 3.10 17.65 28.85
CA ASN A 4 3.05 16.50 27.95
C ASN A 4 2.96 17.00 26.51
N ASN A 5 4.08 17.52 26.00
CA ASN A 5 4.25 17.98 24.62
C ASN A 5 4.43 16.82 23.63
N THR A 6 3.77 15.68 23.86
CA THR A 6 3.66 14.64 22.84
C THR A 6 2.84 15.20 21.68
N PRO A 7 3.43 15.38 20.49
CA PRO A 7 2.69 15.81 19.33
C PRO A 7 1.56 14.79 19.10
N PRO A 8 0.32 15.24 18.81
CA PRO A 8 -0.74 14.30 18.46
C PRO A 8 -0.24 13.45 17.29
N PRO A 9 -0.41 12.10 17.35
CA PRO A 9 -0.02 11.26 16.23
C PRO A 9 -0.74 11.79 14.99
N ALA A 10 0.04 12.19 13.98
CA ALA A 10 -0.47 12.80 12.77
C ALA A 10 -1.63 11.94 12.24
N PRO A 11 -2.87 12.46 12.17
CA PRO A 11 -4.07 11.66 11.90
C PRO A 11 -4.06 10.98 10.52
N GLY A 12 -3.11 11.33 9.64
CA GLY A 12 -2.91 10.68 8.35
C GLY A 12 -2.21 9.31 8.40
N LEU A 13 -1.50 8.96 9.48
CA LEU A 13 -0.73 7.72 9.53
C LEU A 13 -1.58 6.47 9.80
N GLY A 14 -2.69 6.60 10.55
CA GLY A 14 -3.46 5.44 11.03
C GLY A 14 -4.15 4.62 9.93
N ILE A 15 -4.65 5.28 8.88
CA ILE A 15 -5.24 4.60 7.71
C ILE A 15 -4.14 3.97 6.85
N TRP A 16 -2.99 4.65 6.73
CA TRP A 16 -1.84 4.16 5.99
C TRP A 16 -1.09 3.02 6.71
N GLU A 17 -1.25 2.88 8.02
CA GLU A 17 -0.74 1.73 8.78
C GLU A 17 -1.50 0.43 8.48
N ASN A 18 -2.73 0.52 7.97
CA ASN A 18 -3.55 -0.64 7.70
C ASN A 18 -3.12 -1.36 6.40
N LEU A 19 -2.63 -2.59 6.58
CA LEU A 19 -2.21 -3.50 5.51
C LEU A 19 -3.33 -3.74 4.47
N GLY A 20 -4.60 -3.77 4.91
CA GLY A 20 -5.75 -3.95 4.03
C GLY A 20 -5.95 -2.81 3.03
N ILE A 21 -5.71 -1.55 3.44
CA ILE A 21 -5.77 -0.41 2.51
C ILE A 21 -4.70 -0.55 1.43
N TRP A 22 -3.51 -1.01 1.80
CA TRP A 22 -2.42 -1.21 0.85
C TRP A 22 -2.65 -2.37 -0.11
N ILE A 23 -3.27 -3.46 0.34
CA ILE A 23 -3.69 -4.56 -0.54
C ILE A 23 -4.72 -4.04 -1.54
N ALA A 24 -5.76 -3.34 -1.07
CA ALA A 24 -6.80 -2.80 -1.93
C ALA A 24 -6.24 -1.76 -2.93
N PHE A 25 -5.36 -0.89 -2.46
CA PHE A 25 -4.66 0.08 -3.30
C PHE A 25 -3.78 -0.61 -4.33
N GLY A 26 -2.98 -1.59 -3.92
CA GLY A 26 -2.14 -2.38 -4.80
C GLY A 26 -2.96 -3.13 -5.85
N ALA A 27 -4.09 -3.74 -5.47
CA ALA A 27 -4.99 -4.41 -6.39
C ALA A 27 -5.58 -3.43 -7.43
N ALA A 28 -6.09 -2.28 -7.00
CA ALA A 28 -6.65 -1.27 -7.89
C ALA A 28 -5.59 -0.68 -8.83
N PHE A 29 -4.40 -0.36 -8.29
CA PHE A 29 -3.27 0.13 -9.07
C PHE A 29 -2.76 -0.91 -10.07
N GLY A 30 -2.60 -2.15 -9.62
CA GLY A 30 -2.22 -3.27 -10.48
C GLY A 30 -3.22 -3.49 -11.60
N LEU A 31 -4.52 -3.41 -11.34
CA LEU A 31 -5.56 -3.52 -12.37
C LEU A 31 -5.45 -2.38 -13.39
N LEU A 32 -5.26 -1.13 -12.92
CA LEU A 32 -5.09 0.03 -13.80
C LEU A 32 -3.85 -0.11 -14.70
N VAL A 33 -2.70 -0.46 -14.13
CA VAL A 33 -1.47 -0.73 -14.88
C VAL A 33 -1.67 -1.90 -15.82
N GLY A 34 -2.33 -2.96 -15.36
CA GLY A 34 -2.67 -4.14 -16.14
C GLY A 34 -3.54 -3.81 -17.36
N VAL A 35 -4.55 -2.96 -17.21
CA VAL A 35 -5.39 -2.49 -18.33
C VAL A 35 -4.58 -1.67 -19.32
N VAL A 36 -3.70 -0.78 -18.85
CA VAL A 36 -2.83 0.03 -19.74
C VAL A 36 -1.84 -0.85 -20.51
N VAL A 37 -1.18 -1.77 -19.82
CA VAL A 37 -0.23 -2.72 -20.44
C VAL A 37 -0.98 -3.66 -21.39
N GLY A 38 -2.11 -4.21 -20.97
CA GLY A 38 -2.95 -5.07 -21.80
C GLY A 38 -3.46 -4.35 -23.06
N GLY A 39 -3.85 -3.08 -22.94
CA GLY A 39 -4.23 -2.25 -24.08
C GLY A 39 -3.07 -1.98 -25.04
N PHE A 40 -1.84 -1.85 -24.54
CA PHE A 40 -0.64 -1.70 -25.38
C PHE A 40 -0.33 -2.95 -26.21
N PHE A 41 -0.69 -4.14 -25.71
CA PHE A 41 -0.46 -5.43 -26.37
C PHE A 41 -1.70 -5.98 -27.10
N ASP A 42 -2.74 -5.17 -27.29
CA ASP A 42 -4.06 -5.61 -27.82
C ASP A 42 -4.66 -6.82 -27.07
N ASN A 43 -4.25 -7.02 -25.82
CA ASN A 43 -4.64 -8.14 -24.99
C ASN A 43 -4.96 -7.69 -23.56
N LEU A 44 -6.14 -7.09 -23.42
CA LEU A 44 -6.69 -6.64 -22.15
C LEU A 44 -6.83 -7.78 -21.12
N ALA A 45 -7.20 -8.99 -21.54
CA ALA A 45 -7.36 -10.12 -20.63
C ALA A 45 -6.03 -10.49 -19.97
N TYR A 46 -4.95 -10.53 -20.75
CA TYR A 46 -3.60 -10.79 -20.24
C TYR A 46 -3.14 -9.67 -19.29
N GLY A 47 -3.37 -8.42 -19.68
CA GLY A 47 -3.06 -7.26 -18.85
C GLY A 47 -3.80 -7.24 -17.52
N VAL A 48 -5.11 -7.51 -17.51
CA VAL A 48 -5.92 -7.58 -16.28
C VAL A 48 -5.48 -8.75 -15.40
N ALA A 49 -5.15 -9.92 -15.98
CA ALA A 49 -4.66 -11.08 -15.22
C ALA A 49 -3.31 -10.78 -14.54
N LEU A 50 -2.38 -10.13 -15.26
CA LEU A 50 -1.12 -9.67 -14.68
C LEU A 50 -1.34 -8.60 -13.61
N GLY A 51 -2.19 -7.62 -13.90
CA GLY A 51 -2.52 -6.54 -12.96
C GLY A 51 -3.14 -7.04 -11.66
N SER A 52 -4.05 -8.00 -11.75
CA SER A 52 -4.72 -8.59 -10.59
C SER A 52 -3.83 -9.54 -9.79
N SER A 53 -2.85 -10.19 -10.42
CA SER A 53 -1.92 -11.09 -9.72
C SER A 53 -0.78 -10.33 -9.04
N PHE A 54 -0.18 -9.34 -9.72
CA PHE A 54 0.93 -8.57 -9.17
C PHE A 54 0.50 -7.37 -8.32
N GLY A 55 -0.68 -6.80 -8.58
CA GLY A 55 -1.18 -5.63 -7.85
C GLY A 55 -1.19 -5.78 -6.33
N PRO A 56 -1.86 -6.80 -5.77
CA PRO A 56 -1.87 -7.03 -4.32
C PRO A 56 -0.47 -7.21 -3.73
N ALA A 57 0.42 -7.91 -4.44
CA ALA A 57 1.80 -8.14 -4.00
C ALA A 57 2.61 -6.84 -3.94
N LEU A 58 2.43 -5.95 -4.92
CA LEU A 58 3.04 -4.62 -4.92
C LEU A 58 2.53 -3.76 -3.76
N GLY A 59 1.22 -3.82 -3.47
CA GLY A 59 0.61 -3.16 -2.32
C GLY A 59 1.22 -3.61 -0.99
N ILE A 60 1.36 -4.93 -0.79
CA ILE A 60 1.99 -5.51 0.40
C ILE A 60 3.47 -5.11 0.50
N THR A 61 4.20 -5.15 -0.61
CA THR A 61 5.62 -4.78 -0.65
C THR A 61 5.83 -3.32 -0.27
N ALA A 62 5.00 -2.43 -0.81
CA ALA A 62 5.07 -1.01 -0.50
C ALA A 62 4.69 -0.72 0.96
N TRP A 63 3.67 -1.38 1.51
CA TRP A 63 3.40 -1.32 2.95
C TRP A 63 4.58 -1.81 3.79
N ALA A 64 5.22 -2.91 3.37
CA ALA A 64 6.38 -3.44 4.07
C ALA A 64 7.57 -2.48 4.04
N VAL A 65 7.78 -1.72 2.97
CA VAL A 65 8.85 -0.73 2.88
C VAL A 65 8.55 0.52 3.70
N PHE A 66 7.33 1.06 3.62
CA PHE A 66 7.00 2.36 4.19
C PHE A 66 6.48 2.32 5.63
N ILE A 67 5.76 1.25 5.99
CA ILE A 67 5.06 1.12 7.28
C ILE A 67 5.75 0.12 8.20
N ALA A 68 6.28 -0.99 7.66
CA ALA A 68 6.93 -1.96 8.53
C ALA A 68 8.06 -1.42 9.40
N PRO A 69 8.90 -0.47 8.93
CA PRO A 69 9.94 0.11 9.76
C PRO A 69 9.37 0.97 10.91
N ARG A 70 8.21 1.63 10.69
CA ARG A 70 7.58 2.53 11.67
C ARG A 70 6.89 1.80 12.82
N ARG A 71 6.37 0.60 12.58
CA ARG A 71 5.79 -0.25 13.65
C ARG A 71 6.85 -0.85 14.57
N ASN A 72 8.04 -1.15 14.05
CA ASN A 72 9.10 -1.75 14.85
C ASN A 72 9.67 -0.74 15.86
N THR A 73 9.79 0.54 15.48
CA THR A 73 10.29 1.59 16.38
C THR A 73 9.33 1.94 17.53
N ARG A 74 8.02 1.69 17.39
CA ARG A 74 7.04 1.87 18.50
C ARG A 74 6.99 0.71 19.48
N ARG A 75 7.52 -0.47 19.14
CA ARG A 75 7.44 -1.66 20.00
C ARG A 75 8.57 -1.73 21.03
N ASP A 76 9.61 -0.92 20.84
CA ASP A 76 10.84 -0.90 21.64
C ASP A 76 10.92 0.33 22.58
N SER A 77 9.81 1.03 22.84
CA SER A 77 9.72 2.16 23.79
C SER A 77 8.60 1.93 24.81
#